data_AF-A0A960PKI3-F1
#
_entry.id   AF-A0A960PKI3-F1
#
_cell.length_a   1.000
_cell.length_b   1.000
_cell.length_c   1.000
_cell.angle_alpha   90.00
_cell.angle_beta   90.00
_cell.angle_gamma   90.00
#
_symmetry.space_group_name_H-M   'P 1'
#
loop_
_entity.id
_entity.type
_entity.pdbx_description
1 polymer ?
#
loop_
_entity_poly.entity_id
_entity_poly.type
_entity_poly.pdbx_seq_one_letter_code
_entity_poly.pdbx_strand_id
1 'polypeptide(L)' 'MTKIVVPSVDGVISSADVGATVDAIAEWQLPNGMIPWFPGGHADPWNHVEAAMALALGGRVSEAERAYD' A
#
# COMPACT_ATOMS: atom_id res chain seq x y z
N MET A 1 2.22 10.96 16.81
CA MET A 1 1.57 10.07 15.81
C MET A 1 1.17 8.79 16.51
N THR A 2 -0.06 8.33 16.30
CA THR A 2 -0.54 7.05 16.83
C THR A 2 0.29 5.92 16.23
N LYS A 3 0.68 4.94 17.05
CA LYS A 3 1.40 3.75 16.56
C LYS A 3 0.48 2.97 15.62
N ILE A 4 0.89 2.83 14.35
CA ILE A 4 0.20 1.97 13.39
C ILE A 4 0.56 0.52 13.71
N VAL A 5 -0.46 -0.33 13.82
CA VAL A 5 -0.32 -1.76 14.04
C VAL A 5 -0.77 -2.46 12.76
N VAL A 6 0.17 -3.11 12.08
CA VAL A 6 -0.12 -3.87 10.86
C VAL A 6 -1.00 -5.07 11.23
N PRO A 7 -2.14 -5.27 10.55
CA PRO A 7 -3.10 -6.31 10.92
C PRO A 7 -2.57 -7.72 10.62
N SER A 8 -3.17 -8.71 11.27
CA SER A 8 -2.94 -10.13 11.04
C SER A 8 -4.24 -10.91 11.22
N VAL A 9 -4.29 -12.12 10.66
CA VAL A 9 -5.38 -13.09 10.90
C VAL A 9 -4.75 -14.42 11.27
N ASP A 10 -5.00 -14.87 12.51
CA ASP A 10 -4.39 -16.07 13.07
C ASP A 10 -4.65 -17.32 12.20
N GLY A 11 -3.58 -18.05 11.89
CA GLY A 11 -3.63 -19.23 11.03
C GLY A 11 -3.85 -18.95 9.54
N VAL A 12 -3.93 -17.68 9.12
CA VAL A 12 -4.15 -17.29 7.71
C VAL A 12 -3.01 -16.43 7.17
N ILE A 13 -2.73 -15.28 7.82
CA ILE A 13 -1.71 -14.33 7.37
C ILE A 13 -1.09 -13.58 8.56
N SER A 14 0.24 -13.51 8.61
CA SER A 14 0.94 -12.76 9.64
C SER A 14 1.03 -11.27 9.31
N SER A 15 1.30 -10.43 10.31
CA SER A 15 1.57 -9.01 10.09
C SER A 15 2.84 -8.77 9.28
N ALA A 16 3.80 -9.72 9.30
CA ALA A 16 4.98 -9.67 8.45
C ALA A 16 4.63 -9.89 6.97
N ASP A 17 3.73 -10.84 6.67
CA ASP A 17 3.26 -11.10 5.31
C ASP A 17 2.45 -9.91 4.75
N VAL A 18 1.61 -9.29 5.58
CA VAL A 18 0.91 -8.04 5.24
C VAL A 18 1.93 -6.92 4.99
N GLY A 19 2.93 -6.79 5.87
CA GLY A 19 4.01 -5.81 5.71
C GLY A 19 4.78 -5.98 4.39
N ALA A 20 5.12 -7.20 4.01
CA ALA A 20 5.77 -7.51 2.74
C ALA A 20 4.90 -7.12 1.52
N THR A 21 3.58 -7.31 1.63
CA THR A 21 2.63 -6.89 0.60
C THR A 21 2.56 -5.36 0.48
N VAL A 22 2.53 -4.65 1.61
CA VAL A 22 2.57 -3.18 1.65
C VAL A 22 3.87 -2.66 1.02
N ASP A 23 5.00 -3.29 1.30
CA ASP A 23 6.28 -2.94 0.70
C ASP A 23 6.30 -3.14 -0.81
N ALA A 24 5.70 -4.22 -1.31
CA ALA A 24 5.55 -4.45 -2.75
C ALA A 24 4.65 -3.38 -3.41
N ILE A 25 3.56 -2.97 -2.76
CA ILE A 25 2.72 -1.87 -3.25
C ILE A 25 3.52 -0.56 -3.35
N ALA A 26 4.32 -0.26 -2.32
CA ALA A 26 5.16 0.94 -2.30
C ALA A 26 6.22 0.91 -3.42
N GLU A 27 6.81 -0.25 -3.70
CA GLU A 27 7.77 -0.44 -4.80
C GLU A 27 7.14 -0.16 -6.18
N TRP A 28 5.86 -0.45 -6.37
CA TRP A 28 5.17 -0.26 -7.65
C TRP A 28 4.65 1.16 -7.87
N GLN A 29 4.66 2.01 -6.84
CA GLN A 29 4.21 3.38 -6.95
C GLN A 29 5.11 4.17 -7.90
N LEU A 30 4.50 4.82 -8.89
CA LEU A 30 5.21 5.62 -9.88
C LEU A 30 5.67 6.97 -9.30
N PRO A 31 6.64 7.65 -9.94
CA PRO A 31 7.12 8.96 -9.48
C PRO A 31 6.04 10.05 -9.41
N ASN A 32 4.95 9.89 -10.17
CA ASN A 32 3.79 10.78 -10.15
C ASN A 32 2.68 10.33 -9.19
N GLY A 33 3.01 9.49 -8.20
CA GLY A 33 2.07 9.06 -7.17
C GLY A 33 1.15 7.90 -7.54
N MET A 34 0.91 7.68 -8.84
CA MET A 34 0.02 6.63 -9.34
C MET A 34 0.48 5.22 -8.92
N ILE A 35 -0.48 4.38 -8.53
CA ILE A 35 -0.24 2.98 -8.15
C ILE A 35 -1.01 2.06 -9.13
N PRO A 36 -0.32 1.36 -10.04
CA PRO A 36 -0.94 0.47 -11.00
C PRO A 36 -1.31 -0.88 -10.39
N TRP A 37 -2.04 -1.71 -11.14
CA TRP A 37 -2.39 -3.09 -10.74
C TRP A 37 -1.15 -3.98 -10.55
N PHE A 38 -0.13 -3.74 -11.37
CA PHE A 38 1.16 -4.40 -11.39
C PHE A 38 2.16 -3.50 -12.15
N PRO A 39 3.48 -3.73 -12.06
CA PRO A 39 4.48 -2.90 -12.72
C PRO A 39 4.26 -2.82 -14.24
N GLY A 40 4.11 -1.60 -14.77
CA GLY A 40 3.85 -1.34 -16.19
C GLY A 40 2.40 -1.63 -16.64
N GLY A 41 1.51 -2.01 -15.72
CA GLY A 41 0.10 -2.26 -15.99
C GLY A 41 -0.77 -1.01 -15.97
N HIS A 42 -2.08 -1.22 -16.15
CA HIS A 42 -3.08 -0.17 -16.01
C HIS A 42 -3.26 0.24 -14.54
N ALA A 43 -3.74 1.45 -14.34
CA ALA A 43 -4.28 1.92 -13.07
C ALA A 43 -5.73 2.38 -13.29
N ASP A 44 -6.56 2.16 -12.29
CA ASP A 44 -7.89 2.75 -12.20
C ASP A 44 -8.06 3.40 -10.82
N PRO A 45 -9.03 4.31 -10.64
CA PRO A 45 -9.21 5.03 -9.39
C PRO A 45 -9.45 4.13 -8.17
N TRP A 46 -10.10 2.99 -8.34
CA TRP A 46 -10.42 2.07 -7.25
C TRP A 46 -9.17 1.36 -6.74
N ASN A 47 -8.44 0.68 -7.64
CA ASN A 47 -7.16 0.04 -7.28
C ASN A 47 -6.19 1.05 -6.65
N HIS A 48 -6.09 2.23 -7.25
CA HIS A 48 -5.17 3.25 -6.79
C HIS A 48 -5.47 3.71 -5.36
N VAL A 49 -6.74 3.96 -5.04
CA VAL A 49 -7.16 4.38 -3.69
C VAL A 49 -7.04 3.23 -2.68
N GLU A 50 -7.39 2.00 -3.05
CA GLU A 50 -7.21 0.83 -2.16
C GLU A 50 -5.74 0.60 -1.82
N ALA A 51 -4.84 0.77 -2.80
CA ALA A 51 -3.41 0.70 -2.58
C ALA A 51 -2.92 1.83 -1.64
N ALA A 52 -3.42 3.06 -1.81
CA ALA A 52 -3.12 4.16 -0.89
C ALA A 52 -3.61 3.87 0.55
N MET A 53 -4.80 3.27 0.70
CA MET A 53 -5.32 2.83 2.01
C MET A 53 -4.43 1.74 2.63
N ALA A 54 -3.97 0.78 1.83
CA ALA A 54 -3.05 -0.26 2.30
C ALA A 54 -1.72 0.32 2.77
N LEU A 55 -1.14 1.28 2.04
CA LEU A 55 0.06 2.01 2.43
C LEU A 55 -0.13 2.74 3.77
N ALA A 56 -1.27 3.42 3.95
CA ALA A 56 -1.60 4.11 5.19
C ALA A 56 -1.73 3.14 6.39
N LEU A 57 -2.43 2.03 6.22
CA LEU A 57 -2.59 1.00 7.27
C LEU A 57 -1.30 0.22 7.55
N GLY A 58 -0.41 0.12 6.57
CA GLY A 58 0.89 -0.54 6.67
C GLY A 58 2.03 0.37 7.17
N GLY A 59 1.75 1.65 7.44
CA GLY A 59 2.73 2.61 7.96
C GLY A 59 3.64 3.24 6.89
N ARG A 60 3.34 3.09 5.61
CA ARG A 60 3.96 3.80 4.48
C ARG A 60 3.20 5.11 4.21
N VAL A 61 3.18 5.98 5.21
CA VAL A 61 2.31 7.18 5.21
C VAL A 61 2.71 8.17 4.11
N SER A 62 4.01 8.36 3.88
CA SER A 62 4.49 9.28 2.84
C SER A 62 4.13 8.81 1.43
N GLU A 63 4.17 7.51 1.18
CA GLU A 63 3.72 6.88 -0.06
C GLU A 63 2.20 7.00 -0.23
N ALA A 64 1.44 6.81 0.87
CA ALA A 64 0.00 6.97 0.87
C ALA A 64 -0.44 8.41 0.55
N GLU A 65 0.25 9.41 1.11
CA GLU A 65 -0.02 10.83 0.83
C GLU A 65 0.34 11.18 -0.63
N ARG A 66 1.48 10.69 -1.13
CA ARG A 66 1.93 10.89 -2.51
C ARG A 66 0.95 10.34 -3.55
N ALA A 67 0.07 9.42 -3.18
CA ALA A 67 -0.98 8.93 -4.09
C ALA A 67 -1.95 10.04 -4.53
N TYR A 68 -1.98 11.19 -3.85
CA TYR A 68 -2.91 12.29 -4.15
C TYR A 68 -2.23 13.54 -4.73
N ASP A 69 -0.93 13.47 -5.04
CA ASP A 69 -0.15 14.54 -5.68
C ASP A 69 -0.32 14.53 -7.22
#